data_AF-A0A846DA73-F1
#
_entry.id   AF-A0A846DA73-F1
#
_cell.length_a   1.000
_cell.length_b   1.000
_cell.length_c   1.000
_cell.angle_alpha   90.00
_cell.angle_beta   90.00
_cell.angle_gamma   90.00
#
_symmetry.space_group_name_H-M   'P 1'
#
loop_
_entity.id
_entity.type
_entity.pdbx_description
1 polymer ?
#
loop_
_entity_poly.entity_id
_entity_poly.type
_entity_poly.pdbx_seq_one_letter_code
_entity_poly.pdbx_strand_id
1 'polypeptide(L)'
;MVSYKDDELCRILQETYNKEKYKKIMMVCSSGGHFKYAQNLQPFLEEYENVSWVTFRTAITEAQIQKEKQRAYWAYSPTNRNLPNLFRNILLAFKVLKQEKPDLIISTGAGVGVPFLLIGNWFYKTKTVFAESKTRFNKLSLSAHLLRFMSALDKLIVRSEELAIRYPETDYVGTNIPIGQILYKAGLLSMEQLVLTVKEQEKNPNKRFGEFLVQKGWIKPETVNFFVEQLPKLVTHQHQQPLGQYLKAAALLNDAQIKTILAEQNKVARRFGEIAVLKGWLKPETIDLFLEYFPFNHNQKKHFNHNQKNHCQPLMIQKNLESKLAA
;
A
#
# COMPACT_ATOMS: atom_id res chain seq x y z
N MET A 1 -19.95 -3.84 -2.26
CA MET A 1 -18.64 -4.18 -2.87
C MET A 1 -18.01 -2.89 -3.40
N VAL A 2 -17.29 -2.13 -2.57
CA VAL A 2 -16.30 -1.11 -2.97
C VAL A 2 -15.25 -1.13 -1.86
N SER A 3 -14.05 -1.58 -2.17
CA SER A 3 -12.93 -1.57 -1.23
C SER A 3 -12.28 -0.19 -1.35
N TYR A 4 -12.78 0.79 -0.60
CA TYR A 4 -12.25 2.15 -0.46
C TYR A 4 -10.77 2.15 -0.04
N LYS A 5 -9.87 2.03 -1.03
CA LYS A 5 -8.44 1.75 -0.78
C LYS A 5 -7.53 2.94 -1.05
N ASP A 6 -8.04 4.07 -1.56
CA ASP A 6 -7.25 5.29 -1.80
C ASP A 6 -8.08 6.60 -1.74
N ASP A 7 -9.23 6.61 -1.06
CA ASP A 7 -10.18 7.74 -1.00
C ASP A 7 -9.53 9.06 -0.57
N GLU A 8 -8.61 9.00 0.38
CA GLU A 8 -7.92 10.18 0.88
C GLU A 8 -7.03 10.81 -0.21
N LEU A 9 -6.35 9.99 -1.03
CA LEU A 9 -5.60 10.50 -2.17
C LEU A 9 -6.53 11.09 -3.22
N CYS A 10 -7.64 10.41 -3.53
CA CYS A 10 -8.65 10.97 -4.44
C CYS A 10 -9.15 12.33 -3.94
N ARG A 11 -9.50 12.46 -2.66
CA ARG A 11 -9.96 13.72 -2.06
C ARG A 11 -8.93 14.83 -2.19
N ILE A 12 -7.67 14.57 -1.84
CA ILE A 12 -6.59 15.58 -1.97
C ILE A 12 -6.42 16.02 -3.42
N LEU A 13 -6.49 15.07 -4.37
CA LEU A 13 -6.42 15.38 -5.79
C LEU A 13 -7.61 16.22 -6.24
N GLN A 14 -8.84 15.92 -5.79
CA GLN A 14 -10.06 16.68 -6.10
C GLN A 14 -10.00 18.11 -5.56
N GLU A 15 -9.59 18.28 -4.30
CA GLU A 15 -9.48 19.58 -3.64
C GLU A 15 -8.43 20.48 -4.32
N THR A 16 -7.31 19.90 -4.74
CA THR A 16 -6.20 20.66 -5.35
C THR A 16 -6.40 20.88 -6.86
N TYR A 17 -6.81 19.83 -7.56
CA TYR A 17 -7.02 19.80 -8.99
C TYR A 17 -8.49 19.51 -9.23
N ASN A 18 -9.29 20.59 -9.29
CA ASN A 18 -10.71 20.48 -9.58
C ASN A 18 -10.98 20.52 -11.08
N LYS A 19 -12.12 19.93 -11.48
CA LYS A 19 -12.52 19.82 -12.89
C LYS A 19 -12.88 21.16 -13.51
N GLU A 20 -13.15 22.22 -12.74
CA GLU A 20 -13.43 23.55 -13.27
C GLU A 20 -12.17 24.15 -13.90
N LYS A 21 -11.01 23.96 -13.25
CA LYS A 21 -9.72 24.50 -13.66
C LYS A 21 -8.88 23.55 -14.53
N TYR A 22 -8.92 22.26 -14.23
CA TYR A 22 -8.17 21.24 -14.97
C TYR A 22 -9.16 20.41 -15.78
N LYS A 23 -8.95 20.26 -17.09
CA LYS A 23 -9.92 19.59 -17.98
C LYS A 23 -9.38 18.29 -18.56
N LYS A 24 -8.06 18.21 -18.72
CA LYS A 24 -7.37 17.10 -19.38
C LYS A 24 -6.36 16.46 -18.43
N ILE A 25 -6.58 15.19 -18.13
CA ILE A 25 -5.75 14.42 -17.22
C ILE A 25 -4.97 13.37 -18.01
N MET A 26 -3.68 13.23 -17.69
CA MET A 26 -2.84 12.17 -18.21
C MET A 26 -2.33 11.29 -17.07
N MET A 27 -2.67 10.00 -17.12
CA MET A 27 -2.22 9.01 -16.16
C MET A 27 -1.04 8.21 -16.71
N VAL A 28 0.08 8.20 -15.99
CA VAL A 28 1.33 7.57 -16.45
C VAL A 28 1.80 6.51 -15.45
N CYS A 29 1.84 5.25 -15.86
CA CYS A 29 2.28 4.16 -14.98
C CYS A 29 2.84 2.97 -15.79
N SER A 30 3.66 2.12 -15.18
CA SER A 30 3.94 0.80 -15.76
C SER A 30 2.73 -0.12 -15.65
N SER A 31 2.75 -1.26 -16.35
CA SER A 31 1.80 -2.35 -16.13
C SER A 31 1.91 -2.96 -14.73
N GLY A 32 0.98 -3.87 -14.39
CA GLY A 32 1.00 -4.62 -13.13
C GLY A 32 0.54 -3.79 -11.92
N GLY A 33 1.31 -3.83 -10.82
CA GLY A 33 0.93 -3.18 -9.55
C GLY A 33 0.77 -1.67 -9.64
N HIS A 34 1.59 -0.97 -10.44
CA HIS A 34 1.45 0.47 -10.65
C HIS A 34 0.19 0.84 -11.43
N PHE A 35 -0.18 0.03 -12.44
CA PHE A 35 -1.45 0.16 -13.15
C PHE A 35 -2.64 -0.09 -12.22
N LYS A 36 -2.59 -1.16 -11.40
CA LYS A 36 -3.64 -1.42 -10.40
C LYS A 36 -3.78 -0.27 -9.40
N TYR A 37 -2.67 0.32 -8.97
CA TYR A 37 -2.69 1.50 -8.10
C TYR A 37 -3.30 2.72 -8.83
N ALA A 38 -2.97 2.92 -10.10
CA ALA A 38 -3.59 3.96 -10.91
C ALA A 38 -5.11 3.79 -11.02
N GLN A 39 -5.58 2.55 -11.24
CA GLN A 39 -7.01 2.24 -11.28
C GLN A 39 -7.73 2.51 -9.96
N ASN A 40 -7.05 2.49 -8.81
CA ASN A 40 -7.69 2.88 -7.55
C ASN A 40 -8.04 4.38 -7.50
N LEU A 41 -7.47 5.19 -8.40
CA LEU A 41 -7.79 6.62 -8.53
C LEU A 41 -8.99 6.87 -9.46
N GLN A 42 -9.67 5.81 -9.91
CA GLN A 42 -10.85 5.92 -10.76
C GLN A 42 -11.91 6.90 -10.24
N PRO A 43 -12.23 6.96 -8.91
CA PRO A 43 -13.20 7.94 -8.40
C PRO A 43 -12.84 9.40 -8.69
N PHE A 44 -11.54 9.72 -8.76
CA PHE A 44 -11.07 11.04 -9.19
C PHE A 44 -11.09 11.19 -10.71
N LEU A 45 -10.63 10.17 -11.45
CA LEU A 45 -10.53 10.22 -12.90
C LEU A 45 -11.90 10.33 -13.60
N GLU A 46 -12.94 9.71 -13.05
CA GLU A 46 -14.31 9.72 -13.61
C GLU A 46 -14.98 11.09 -13.59
N GLU A 47 -14.45 12.06 -12.83
CA GLU A 47 -14.93 13.45 -12.86
C GLU A 47 -14.49 14.21 -14.12
N TYR A 48 -13.57 13.64 -14.90
CA TYR A 48 -12.97 14.27 -16.06
C TYR A 48 -13.39 13.58 -17.35
N GLU A 49 -13.85 14.36 -18.31
CA GLU A 49 -14.21 13.84 -19.63
C GLU A 49 -12.98 13.42 -20.45
N ASN A 50 -11.83 14.05 -20.22
CA ASN A 50 -10.64 13.87 -21.04
C ASN A 50 -9.50 13.23 -20.22
N VAL A 51 -9.55 11.91 -20.09
CA VAL A 51 -8.50 11.11 -19.47
C VAL A 51 -7.72 10.33 -20.53
N SER A 52 -6.40 10.46 -20.51
CA SER A 52 -5.46 9.73 -21.37
C SER A 52 -4.48 8.92 -20.54
N TRP A 53 -4.05 7.77 -21.06
CA TRP A 53 -3.15 6.85 -20.37
C TRP A 53 -1.85 6.66 -21.12
N VAL A 54 -0.76 6.61 -20.38
CA VAL A 54 0.54 6.17 -20.85
C VAL A 54 0.96 4.96 -20.02
N THR A 55 1.04 3.78 -20.65
CA THR A 55 1.44 2.55 -19.96
C THR A 55 2.09 1.54 -20.91
N PHE A 56 2.51 0.38 -20.40
CA PHE A 56 3.04 -0.71 -21.23
C PHE A 56 1.92 -1.56 -21.80
N ARG A 57 1.99 -1.88 -23.10
CA ARG A 57 0.94 -2.67 -23.76
C ARG A 57 0.93 -4.11 -23.26
N THR A 58 -0.16 -4.48 -22.62
CA THR A 58 -0.49 -5.86 -22.20
C THR A 58 -1.97 -6.09 -22.46
N ALA A 59 -2.40 -7.36 -22.54
CA ALA A 59 -3.82 -7.69 -22.69
C ALA A 59 -4.71 -7.05 -21.61
N ILE A 60 -4.22 -6.98 -20.36
CA ILE A 60 -4.94 -6.40 -19.22
C ILE A 60 -5.11 -4.89 -19.37
N THR A 61 -4.01 -4.18 -19.64
CA THR A 61 -4.04 -2.72 -19.78
C THR A 61 -4.88 -2.29 -20.98
N GLU A 62 -4.80 -3.03 -22.09
CA GLU A 62 -5.55 -2.72 -23.30
C GLU A 62 -7.05 -2.93 -23.11
N ALA A 63 -7.47 -4.09 -22.59
CA ALA A 63 -8.87 -4.37 -22.34
C ALA A 63 -9.50 -3.35 -21.36
N GLN A 64 -8.79 -2.98 -20.30
CA GLN A 64 -9.32 -2.05 -19.31
C GLN A 64 -9.47 -0.63 -19.86
N ILE A 65 -8.43 -0.06 -20.49
CA ILE A 65 -8.48 1.32 -20.98
C ILE A 65 -9.53 1.44 -22.12
N GLN A 66 -9.66 0.41 -22.97
CA GLN A 66 -10.69 0.37 -24.01
C GLN A 66 -12.11 0.32 -23.42
N LYS A 67 -12.32 -0.47 -22.35
CA LYS A 67 -13.62 -0.53 -21.66
C LYS A 67 -14.08 0.84 -21.18
N GLU A 68 -13.14 1.68 -20.73
CA GLU A 68 -13.41 3.02 -20.23
C GLU A 68 -13.46 4.10 -21.33
N LYS A 69 -13.30 3.70 -22.61
CA LYS A 69 -13.29 4.58 -23.80
C LYS A 69 -12.25 5.71 -23.72
N GLN A 70 -11.16 5.47 -23.00
CA GLN A 70 -10.08 6.44 -22.83
C GLN A 70 -8.96 6.22 -23.85
N ARG A 71 -8.16 7.26 -24.09
CA ARG A 71 -7.03 7.17 -25.03
C ARG A 71 -5.84 6.46 -24.38
N ALA A 72 -5.21 5.55 -25.11
CA ALA A 72 -4.03 4.81 -24.65
C ALA A 72 -2.80 5.11 -25.52
N TYR A 73 -1.67 5.36 -24.86
CA TYR A 73 -0.35 5.53 -25.44
C TYR A 73 0.61 4.48 -24.86
N TRP A 74 1.27 3.75 -25.74
CA TRP A 74 2.09 2.61 -25.34
C TRP A 74 3.56 2.99 -25.18
N ALA A 75 4.04 2.99 -23.95
CA ALA A 75 5.42 3.25 -23.60
C ALA A 75 6.32 2.04 -23.83
N TYR A 76 7.62 2.31 -23.96
CA TYR A 76 8.65 1.30 -24.21
C TYR A 76 9.17 0.72 -22.90
N SER A 77 9.18 -0.61 -22.81
CA SER A 77 9.68 -1.38 -21.68
C SER A 77 10.80 -2.35 -22.12
N PRO A 78 11.70 -2.79 -21.22
CA PRO A 78 11.83 -2.41 -19.81
C PRO A 78 12.42 -1.01 -19.65
N THR A 79 12.12 -0.34 -18.54
CA THR A 79 12.64 1.00 -18.20
C THR A 79 13.79 0.98 -17.20
N ASN A 80 14.03 -0.14 -16.53
CA ASN A 80 15.12 -0.30 -15.58
C ASN A 80 16.44 -0.55 -16.31
N ARG A 81 17.44 0.31 -16.09
CA ARG A 81 18.79 0.20 -16.67
C ARG A 81 18.80 0.08 -18.20
N ASN A 82 17.80 0.65 -18.87
CA ASN A 82 17.65 0.57 -20.32
C ASN A 82 17.60 1.98 -20.92
N LEU A 83 18.77 2.52 -21.26
CA LEU A 83 18.89 3.86 -21.87
C LEU A 83 18.18 3.96 -23.23
N PRO A 84 18.25 2.96 -24.15
CA PRO A 84 17.51 3.03 -25.41
C PRO A 84 16.02 3.28 -25.22
N ASN A 85 15.40 2.59 -24.27
CA ASN A 85 13.98 2.80 -23.97
C ASN A 85 13.71 4.10 -23.22
N LEU A 86 14.66 4.63 -22.44
CA LEU A 86 14.56 5.98 -21.90
C LEU A 86 14.46 7.01 -23.03
N PHE A 87 15.34 6.95 -24.04
CA PHE A 87 15.29 7.84 -25.20
C PHE A 87 13.98 7.68 -25.99
N ARG A 88 13.54 6.45 -26.26
CA ARG A 88 12.25 6.21 -26.94
C ARG A 88 11.07 6.80 -26.15
N ASN A 89 11.08 6.68 -24.82
CA ASN A 89 10.05 7.26 -23.97
C ASN A 89 10.13 8.79 -23.87
N ILE A 90 11.32 9.40 -23.99
CA ILE A 90 11.47 10.86 -24.12
C ILE A 90 10.82 11.34 -25.42
N LEU A 91 11.11 10.69 -26.56
CA LEU A 91 10.51 11.03 -27.84
C LEU A 91 8.99 10.84 -27.82
N LEU A 92 8.54 9.74 -27.21
CA LEU A 92 7.11 9.49 -27.00
C LEU A 92 6.48 10.59 -26.14
N ALA A 93 7.11 11.00 -25.05
CA ALA A 93 6.60 12.05 -24.18
C ALA A 93 6.43 13.38 -24.92
N PHE A 94 7.42 13.83 -25.71
CA PHE A 94 7.25 15.03 -26.54
C PHE A 94 6.09 14.91 -27.52
N LYS A 95 5.95 13.77 -28.22
CA LYS A 95 4.87 13.55 -29.18
C LYS A 95 3.49 13.60 -28.50
N VAL A 96 3.34 12.85 -27.42
CA VAL A 96 2.06 12.67 -26.72
C VAL A 96 1.65 13.95 -25.99
N LEU A 97 2.58 14.63 -25.31
CA LEU A 97 2.29 15.88 -24.62
C LEU A 97 1.94 17.02 -25.57
N LYS A 98 2.59 17.08 -26.75
CA LYS A 98 2.22 18.03 -27.80
C LYS A 98 0.80 17.79 -28.34
N GLN A 99 0.39 16.53 -28.43
CA GLN A 99 -0.91 16.11 -28.95
C GLN A 99 -2.03 16.32 -27.93
N GLU A 100 -1.88 15.77 -26.72
CA GLU A 100 -2.95 15.79 -25.72
C GLU A 100 -3.03 17.12 -24.96
N LYS A 101 -1.87 17.77 -24.72
CA LYS A 101 -1.72 18.98 -23.89
C LYS A 101 -2.48 18.86 -22.56
N PRO A 102 -2.10 17.89 -21.70
CA PRO A 102 -2.77 17.71 -20.42
C PRO A 102 -2.55 18.91 -19.50
N ASP A 103 -3.57 19.23 -18.69
CA ASP A 103 -3.48 20.24 -17.63
C ASP A 103 -2.81 19.65 -16.37
N LEU A 104 -2.97 18.34 -16.19
CA LEU A 104 -2.40 17.56 -15.08
C LEU A 104 -1.86 16.21 -15.57
N ILE A 105 -0.64 15.88 -15.16
CA ILE A 105 -0.05 14.55 -15.31
C ILE A 105 0.10 13.93 -13.93
N ILE A 106 -0.46 12.74 -13.73
CA ILE A 106 -0.32 11.95 -12.50
C ILE A 106 0.46 10.68 -12.82
N SER A 107 1.43 10.33 -11.96
CA SER A 107 2.13 9.05 -12.07
C SER A 107 2.11 8.27 -10.76
N THR A 108 1.65 7.01 -10.79
CA THR A 108 1.67 6.07 -9.66
C THR A 108 2.90 5.16 -9.64
N GLY A 109 3.85 5.38 -10.54
CA GLY A 109 5.20 4.87 -10.44
C GLY A 109 5.78 4.19 -11.67
N ALA A 110 7.07 3.88 -11.50
CA ALA A 110 8.09 3.42 -12.45
C ALA A 110 8.77 4.51 -13.29
N GLY A 111 10.00 4.22 -13.75
CA GLY A 111 10.84 5.14 -14.53
C GLY A 111 10.22 5.68 -15.82
N VAL A 112 9.11 5.08 -16.29
CA VAL A 112 8.34 5.59 -17.43
C VAL A 112 7.70 6.95 -17.16
N GLY A 113 7.36 7.26 -15.91
CA GLY A 113 6.76 8.55 -15.55
C GLY A 113 7.74 9.73 -15.65
N VAL A 114 9.04 9.47 -15.49
CA VAL A 114 10.06 10.52 -15.40
C VAL A 114 10.09 11.42 -16.65
N PRO A 115 10.20 10.87 -17.88
CA PRO A 115 10.17 11.72 -19.09
C PRO A 115 8.92 12.58 -19.20
N PHE A 116 7.74 12.01 -18.92
CA PHE A 116 6.47 12.71 -19.08
C PHE A 116 6.31 13.85 -18.07
N LEU A 117 6.66 13.62 -16.81
CA LEU A 117 6.57 14.65 -15.77
C LEU A 117 7.59 15.77 -16.01
N LEU A 118 8.86 15.43 -16.31
CA LEU A 118 9.89 16.44 -16.63
C LEU A 118 9.48 17.31 -17.81
N ILE A 119 9.09 16.67 -18.93
CA ILE A 119 8.78 17.39 -20.16
C ILE A 119 7.48 18.18 -20.02
N GLY A 120 6.46 17.59 -19.40
CA GLY A 120 5.18 18.26 -19.14
C GLY A 120 5.36 19.52 -18.30
N ASN A 121 6.13 19.42 -17.21
CA ASN A 121 6.39 20.57 -16.35
C ASN A 121 7.22 21.66 -17.06
N TRP A 122 8.36 21.30 -17.65
CA TRP A 122 9.32 22.29 -18.17
C TRP A 122 8.88 22.95 -19.48
N PHE A 123 8.28 22.18 -20.40
CA PHE A 123 7.97 22.68 -21.75
C PHE A 123 6.51 23.06 -21.92
N TYR A 124 5.60 22.47 -21.15
CA TYR A 124 4.17 22.67 -21.31
C TYR A 124 3.51 23.33 -20.09
N LYS A 125 4.28 23.61 -19.02
CA LYS A 125 3.78 24.17 -17.75
C LYS A 125 2.63 23.36 -17.16
N THR A 126 2.58 22.07 -17.48
CA THR A 126 1.59 21.13 -16.99
C THR A 126 1.82 20.86 -15.49
N LYS A 127 0.75 20.75 -14.71
CA LYS A 127 0.86 20.33 -13.32
C LYS A 127 1.23 18.86 -13.23
N THR A 128 2.09 18.51 -12.29
CA THR A 128 2.73 17.20 -12.23
C THR A 128 2.65 16.62 -10.83
N VAL A 129 2.04 15.44 -10.72
CA VAL A 129 1.90 14.72 -9.46
C VAL A 129 2.62 13.39 -9.58
N PHE A 130 3.49 13.10 -8.61
CA PHE A 130 4.10 11.79 -8.49
C PHE A 130 3.64 11.13 -7.18
N ALA A 131 2.92 10.03 -7.29
CA ALA A 131 2.55 9.18 -6.17
C ALA A 131 3.59 8.07 -6.00
N GLU A 132 4.40 8.18 -4.95
CA GLU A 132 5.43 7.21 -4.62
C GLU A 132 4.83 5.83 -4.32
N SER A 133 5.59 4.79 -4.63
CA SER A 133 5.17 3.41 -4.40
C SER A 133 4.87 3.16 -2.93
N LYS A 134 3.76 2.47 -2.65
CA LYS A 134 3.37 2.01 -1.30
C LYS A 134 4.45 1.18 -0.60
N THR A 135 5.40 0.62 -1.35
CA THR A 135 6.51 -0.18 -0.82
C THR A 135 7.75 0.64 -0.42
N ARG A 136 7.72 1.97 -0.52
CA ARG A 136 8.80 2.86 -0.10
C ARG A 136 8.55 3.39 1.31
N PHE A 137 9.32 2.90 2.26
CA PHE A 137 9.17 3.27 3.68
C PHE A 137 10.18 4.32 4.14
N ASN A 138 11.45 4.19 3.77
CA ASN A 138 12.53 5.01 4.35
C ASN A 138 13.35 5.80 3.32
N LYS A 139 13.15 5.56 2.02
CA LYS A 139 13.86 6.25 0.95
C LYS A 139 12.99 6.41 -0.29
N LEU A 140 12.97 7.61 -0.84
CA LEU A 140 12.36 7.91 -2.14
C LEU A 140 12.97 7.03 -3.23
N SER A 141 12.17 6.69 -4.23
CA SER A 141 12.67 6.11 -5.46
C SER A 141 13.65 7.06 -6.16
N LEU A 142 14.55 6.52 -6.98
CA LEU A 142 15.45 7.36 -7.79
C LEU A 142 14.65 8.31 -8.70
N SER A 143 13.51 7.84 -9.22
CA SER A 143 12.58 8.65 -10.01
C SER A 143 12.03 9.84 -9.21
N ALA A 144 11.47 9.61 -8.02
CA ALA A 144 10.96 10.68 -7.17
C ALA A 144 12.08 11.64 -6.74
N HIS A 145 13.25 11.09 -6.39
CA HIS A 145 14.39 11.89 -5.99
C HIS A 145 14.87 12.81 -7.12
N LEU A 146 14.96 12.29 -8.35
CA LEU A 146 15.33 13.05 -9.55
C LEU A 146 14.27 14.12 -9.87
N LEU A 147 12.99 13.74 -9.94
CA LEU A 147 11.90 14.66 -10.26
C LEU A 147 11.81 15.82 -9.26
N ARG A 148 12.03 15.53 -7.97
CA ARG A 148 12.12 16.52 -6.90
C ARG A 148 13.34 17.42 -7.05
N PHE A 149 14.53 16.85 -7.28
CA PHE A 149 15.76 17.60 -7.50
C PHE A 149 15.66 18.54 -8.71
N MET A 150 14.97 18.09 -9.75
CA MET A 150 14.71 18.83 -10.99
C MET A 150 13.54 19.83 -10.89
N SER A 151 12.94 19.99 -9.70
CA SER A 151 11.78 20.86 -9.44
C SER A 151 10.61 20.66 -10.42
N ALA A 152 10.41 19.41 -10.86
CA ALA A 152 9.42 19.07 -11.89
C ALA A 152 8.12 18.50 -11.30
N LEU A 153 7.85 18.73 -10.02
CA LEU A 153 6.67 18.23 -9.31
C LEU A 153 5.92 19.40 -8.69
N ASP A 154 4.60 19.41 -8.91
CA ASP A 154 3.66 20.23 -8.16
C ASP A 154 3.32 19.55 -6.82
N LYS A 155 3.10 18.23 -6.84
CA LYS A 155 2.96 17.41 -5.62
C LYS A 155 3.74 16.10 -5.69
N LEU A 156 4.37 15.77 -4.58
CA LEU A 156 4.98 14.46 -4.34
C LEU A 156 4.20 13.79 -3.20
N ILE A 157 3.43 12.76 -3.53
CA ILE A 157 2.64 12.02 -2.55
C ILE A 157 3.47 10.86 -2.00
N VAL A 158 3.56 10.76 -0.68
CA VAL A 158 4.23 9.65 0.02
C VAL A 158 3.24 8.89 0.90
N ARG A 159 3.49 7.59 1.07
CA ARG A 159 2.65 6.69 1.89
C ARG A 159 3.27 6.31 3.22
N SER A 160 4.51 6.72 3.44
CA SER A 160 5.24 6.50 4.68
C SER A 160 5.34 7.82 5.43
N GLU A 161 4.93 7.78 6.69
CA GLU A 161 5.10 8.90 7.62
C GLU A 161 6.58 9.23 7.82
N GLU A 162 7.48 8.23 7.80
CA GLU A 162 8.94 8.48 7.88
C GLU A 162 9.44 9.28 6.67
N LEU A 163 8.93 9.00 5.47
CA LEU A 163 9.26 9.80 4.29
C LEU A 163 8.70 11.21 4.41
N ALA A 164 7.49 11.38 4.95
CA ALA A 164 6.89 12.69 5.15
C ALA A 164 7.68 13.53 6.16
N ILE A 165 8.15 12.93 7.26
CA ILE A 165 9.03 13.59 8.23
C ILE A 165 10.36 13.99 7.58
N ARG A 166 10.96 13.09 6.77
CA ARG A 166 12.25 13.35 6.11
C ARG A 166 12.16 14.37 4.98
N TYR A 167 11.02 14.43 4.30
CA TYR A 167 10.75 15.33 3.17
C TYR A 167 9.45 16.10 3.47
N PRO A 168 9.50 17.14 4.32
CA PRO A 168 8.31 17.89 4.76
C PRO A 168 7.53 18.57 3.64
N GLU A 169 8.14 18.75 2.47
CA GLU A 169 7.49 19.26 1.26
C GLU A 169 6.52 18.27 0.60
N THR A 170 6.49 17.01 1.06
CA THR A 170 5.64 15.96 0.49
C THR A 170 4.25 15.94 1.12
N ASP A 171 3.25 15.55 0.34
CA ASP A 171 1.92 15.28 0.86
C ASP A 171 1.86 13.83 1.37
N TYR A 172 1.66 13.67 2.67
CA TYR A 172 1.48 12.37 3.28
C TYR A 172 0.04 11.88 3.11
N VAL A 173 -0.13 10.68 2.55
CA VAL A 173 -1.42 9.98 2.54
C VAL A 173 -1.23 8.65 3.23
N GLY A 174 -1.89 8.47 4.38
CA GLY A 174 -1.81 7.22 5.13
C GLY A 174 -2.25 6.02 4.28
N THR A 175 -1.79 4.84 4.67
CA THR A 175 -2.47 3.61 4.27
C THR A 175 -3.51 3.32 5.35
N ASN A 176 -4.72 3.88 5.22
CA ASN A 176 -5.83 3.57 6.12
C ASN A 176 -6.27 2.11 5.89
N ILE A 177 -5.55 1.15 6.46
CA ILE A 177 -6.01 -0.23 6.56
C ILE A 177 -7.03 -0.24 7.70
N PRO A 178 -8.31 -0.58 7.46
CA PRO A 178 -9.29 -0.64 8.52
C PRO A 178 -8.83 -1.59 9.62
N ILE A 179 -8.96 -1.18 10.89
CA ILE A 179 -8.50 -1.98 12.03
C ILE A 179 -9.02 -3.42 11.99
N GLY A 180 -10.26 -3.64 11.56
CA GLY A 180 -10.84 -4.97 11.41
C GLY A 180 -10.06 -5.88 10.45
N GLN A 181 -9.50 -5.32 9.36
CA GLN A 181 -8.65 -6.07 8.45
C GLN A 181 -7.28 -6.38 9.06
N ILE A 182 -6.71 -5.45 9.84
CA ILE A 182 -5.44 -5.67 10.53
C ILE A 182 -5.62 -6.79 11.57
N LEU A 183 -6.68 -6.75 12.37
CA LEU A 183 -7.00 -7.76 13.37
C LEU A 183 -7.32 -9.13 12.75
N TYR A 184 -8.02 -9.16 11.62
CA TYR A 184 -8.22 -10.39 10.85
C TYR A 184 -6.90 -10.98 10.35
N LYS A 185 -6.05 -10.16 9.74
CA LYS A 185 -4.71 -10.60 9.29
C LYS A 185 -3.82 -11.07 10.43
N ALA A 186 -3.94 -10.46 11.61
CA ALA A 186 -3.24 -10.89 12.82
C ALA A 186 -3.75 -12.24 13.36
N GLY A 187 -4.82 -12.81 12.79
CA GLY A 187 -5.50 -13.98 13.31
C GLY A 187 -6.30 -13.71 14.60
N LEU A 188 -6.45 -12.44 14.99
CA LEU A 188 -7.18 -12.05 16.20
C LEU A 188 -8.69 -12.00 15.98
N LEU A 189 -9.13 -11.83 14.74
CA LEU A 189 -10.54 -11.81 14.35
C LEU A 189 -10.82 -12.87 13.29
N SER A 190 -11.97 -13.53 13.33
CA SER A 190 -12.43 -14.39 12.23
C SER A 190 -13.08 -13.56 11.11
N MET A 191 -13.19 -14.12 9.89
CA MET A 191 -13.94 -13.46 8.81
C MET A 191 -15.41 -13.23 9.18
N GLU A 192 -16.01 -14.16 9.92
CA GLU A 192 -17.39 -14.03 10.38
C GLU A 192 -17.54 -12.85 11.34
N GLN A 193 -16.68 -12.75 12.36
CA GLN A 193 -16.68 -11.63 13.30
C GLN A 193 -16.45 -10.30 12.58
N LEU A 194 -15.52 -10.25 11.62
CA LEU A 194 -15.26 -9.08 10.78
C LEU A 194 -16.52 -8.63 10.03
N VAL A 195 -17.16 -9.53 9.29
CA VAL A 195 -18.34 -9.21 8.48
C VAL A 195 -19.52 -8.80 9.36
N LEU A 196 -19.75 -9.50 10.47
CA LEU A 196 -20.81 -9.16 11.43
C LEU A 196 -20.61 -7.76 12.00
N THR A 197 -19.40 -7.42 12.44
CA THR A 197 -19.12 -6.08 12.99
C THR A 197 -19.27 -4.98 11.95
N VAL A 198 -18.85 -5.20 10.69
CA VAL A 198 -19.08 -4.22 9.61
C VAL A 198 -20.57 -3.96 9.41
N LYS A 199 -21.40 -5.02 9.35
CA LYS A 199 -22.86 -4.89 9.21
C LYS A 199 -23.52 -4.15 10.37
N GLU A 200 -23.00 -4.30 11.59
CA GLU A 200 -23.50 -3.58 12.75
C GLU A 200 -23.05 -2.11 12.79
N GLN A 201 -21.83 -1.83 12.32
CA GLN A 201 -21.31 -0.48 12.20
C GLN A 201 -22.08 0.32 11.14
N GLU A 202 -22.49 -0.30 10.04
CA GLU A 202 -23.37 0.32 9.03
C GLU A 202 -24.70 0.83 9.64
N LYS A 203 -25.23 0.11 10.64
CA LYS A 203 -26.44 0.51 11.37
C LYS A 203 -26.20 1.58 12.43
N ASN A 204 -24.95 1.75 12.88
CA ASN A 204 -24.55 2.67 13.94
C ASN A 204 -23.22 3.36 13.56
N PRO A 205 -23.24 4.26 12.56
CA PRO A 205 -22.02 4.81 11.95
C PRO A 205 -21.17 5.64 12.91
N ASN A 206 -21.76 6.18 13.98
CA ASN A 206 -21.05 6.98 14.98
C ASN A 206 -20.19 6.12 15.93
N LYS A 207 -20.41 4.81 15.97
CA LYS A 207 -19.68 3.90 16.84
C LYS A 207 -18.45 3.35 16.12
N ARG A 208 -17.28 3.37 16.78
CA ARG A 208 -16.03 2.90 16.16
C ARG A 208 -15.98 1.37 16.11
N PHE A 209 -15.42 0.79 15.05
CA PHE A 209 -15.30 -0.65 14.84
C PHE A 209 -14.75 -1.40 16.08
N GLY A 210 -13.67 -0.88 16.67
CA GLY A 210 -13.05 -1.48 17.87
C GLY A 210 -13.97 -1.52 19.09
N GLU A 211 -14.89 -0.57 19.24
CA GLU A 211 -15.83 -0.54 20.37
C GLU A 211 -16.85 -1.67 20.29
N PHE A 212 -17.25 -2.10 19.09
CA PHE A 212 -18.09 -3.28 18.92
C PHE A 212 -17.37 -4.55 19.34
N LEU A 213 -16.09 -4.69 18.98
CA LEU A 213 -15.29 -5.86 19.35
C LEU A 213 -15.12 -5.97 20.86
N VAL A 214 -14.85 -4.84 21.53
CA VAL A 214 -14.71 -4.76 22.98
C VAL A 214 -16.06 -5.04 23.66
N GLN A 215 -17.15 -4.44 23.19
CA GLN A 215 -18.49 -4.68 23.74
C GLN A 215 -18.90 -6.15 23.66
N LYS A 216 -18.54 -6.85 22.57
CA LYS A 216 -18.83 -8.28 22.39
C LYS A 216 -17.83 -9.19 23.14
N GLY A 217 -16.81 -8.63 23.78
CA GLY A 217 -15.76 -9.38 24.48
C GLY A 217 -14.85 -10.19 23.55
N TRP A 218 -14.84 -9.90 22.25
CA TRP A 218 -14.02 -10.64 21.28
C TRP A 218 -12.55 -10.21 21.32
N ILE A 219 -12.30 -8.94 21.61
CA ILE A 219 -10.96 -8.35 21.70
C ILE A 219 -10.91 -7.45 22.93
N LYS A 220 -9.77 -7.46 23.63
CA LYS A 220 -9.53 -6.58 24.77
C LYS A 220 -9.35 -5.11 24.33
N PRO A 221 -9.77 -4.13 25.14
CA PRO A 221 -9.61 -2.71 24.80
C PRO A 221 -8.15 -2.34 24.58
N GLU A 222 -7.22 -2.90 25.36
CA GLU A 222 -5.77 -2.67 25.21
C GLU A 222 -5.25 -3.15 23.85
N THR A 223 -5.74 -4.29 23.37
CA THR A 223 -5.39 -4.80 22.04
C THR A 223 -5.89 -3.87 20.95
N VAL A 224 -7.14 -3.39 21.03
CA VAL A 224 -7.66 -2.41 20.07
C VAL A 224 -6.82 -1.13 20.10
N ASN A 225 -6.57 -0.57 21.28
CA ASN A 225 -5.81 0.67 21.45
C ASN A 225 -4.39 0.53 20.92
N PHE A 226 -3.71 -0.59 21.20
CA PHE A 226 -2.38 -0.85 20.66
C PHE A 226 -2.35 -0.82 19.13
N PHE A 227 -3.28 -1.52 18.47
CA PHE A 227 -3.32 -1.61 17.01
C PHE A 227 -3.69 -0.28 16.34
N VAL A 228 -4.41 0.60 17.03
CA VAL A 228 -4.79 1.93 16.52
C VAL A 228 -3.70 2.96 16.76
N GLU A 229 -3.11 2.97 17.96
CA GLU A 229 -2.30 4.11 18.42
C GLU A 229 -0.80 3.83 18.48
N GLN A 230 -0.40 2.57 18.68
CA GLN A 230 0.99 2.20 18.92
C GLN A 230 1.60 1.47 17.72
N LEU A 231 0.88 0.49 17.14
CA LEU A 231 1.37 -0.32 16.03
C LEU A 231 1.80 0.52 14.81
N PRO A 232 1.06 1.55 14.35
CA PRO A 232 1.50 2.39 13.23
C PRO A 232 2.82 3.14 13.51
N LYS A 233 3.05 3.52 14.78
CA LYS A 233 4.26 4.24 15.22
C LYS A 233 5.51 3.36 15.28
N LEU A 234 5.35 2.02 15.25
CA LEU A 234 6.50 1.10 15.25
C LEU A 234 7.28 1.13 13.92
N VAL A 235 6.63 1.56 12.85
CA VAL A 235 7.29 1.72 11.55
C VAL A 235 8.21 2.94 11.54
N THR A 236 7.87 3.99 12.31
CA THR A 236 8.52 5.29 12.28
C THR A 236 9.62 5.47 13.33
N HIS A 237 9.53 4.78 14.47
CA HIS A 237 10.54 4.84 15.51
C HIS A 237 11.50 3.64 15.46
N GLN A 238 12.81 3.88 15.57
CA GLN A 238 13.80 2.82 15.74
C GLN A 238 13.40 1.93 16.93
N HIS A 239 13.34 0.62 16.72
CA HIS A 239 12.92 -0.37 17.71
C HIS A 239 13.59 -0.18 19.07
N GLN A 240 12.83 0.30 20.04
CA GLN A 240 13.34 0.55 21.39
C GLN A 240 13.09 -0.63 22.33
N GLN A 241 12.25 -1.61 21.94
CA GLN A 241 11.85 -2.69 22.83
C GLN A 241 11.89 -4.08 22.16
N PRO A 242 12.07 -5.16 22.93
CA PRO A 242 11.93 -6.53 22.43
C PRO A 242 10.48 -6.88 22.04
N LEU A 243 10.30 -7.81 21.09
CA LEU A 243 8.99 -8.28 20.61
C LEU A 243 8.01 -8.64 21.75
N GLY A 244 8.50 -9.28 22.81
CA GLY A 244 7.68 -9.65 23.97
C GLY A 244 7.01 -8.46 24.67
N GLN A 245 7.65 -7.29 24.71
CA GLN A 245 7.09 -6.08 25.33
C GLN A 245 5.94 -5.51 24.50
N TYR A 246 6.05 -5.54 23.17
CA TYR A 246 4.96 -5.12 22.29
C TYR A 246 3.78 -6.08 22.36
N LEU A 247 4.03 -7.39 22.43
CA LEU A 247 2.97 -8.38 22.63
C LEU A 247 2.28 -8.23 24.01
N LYS A 248 3.03 -7.80 25.03
CA LYS A 248 2.48 -7.41 26.34
C LYS A 248 1.61 -6.17 26.26
N ALA A 249 2.11 -5.11 25.63
CA ALA A 249 1.39 -3.85 25.45
C ALA A 249 0.07 -4.05 24.67
N ALA A 250 0.07 -4.99 23.72
CA ALA A 250 -1.13 -5.40 23.00
C ALA A 250 -2.05 -6.34 23.80
N ALA A 251 -1.74 -6.66 25.06
CA ALA A 251 -2.44 -7.60 25.93
C ALA A 251 -2.58 -9.03 25.36
N LEU A 252 -1.68 -9.40 24.42
CA LEU A 252 -1.61 -10.72 23.77
C LEU A 252 -0.76 -11.71 24.57
N LEU A 253 0.21 -11.21 25.35
CA LEU A 253 0.96 -11.99 26.34
C LEU A 253 1.00 -11.26 27.69
N ASN A 254 1.16 -12.00 28.77
CA ASN A 254 1.41 -11.45 30.10
C ASN A 254 2.87 -11.69 30.57
N ASP A 255 3.26 -11.09 31.69
CA ASP A 255 4.61 -11.21 32.24
C ASP A 255 5.02 -12.65 32.55
N ALA A 256 4.09 -13.48 33.03
CA ALA A 256 4.37 -14.88 33.34
C ALA A 256 4.66 -15.70 32.07
N GLN A 257 3.89 -15.47 31.01
CA GLN A 257 4.10 -16.08 29.69
C GLN A 257 5.45 -15.63 29.10
N ILE A 258 5.77 -14.34 29.17
CA ILE A 258 7.05 -13.80 28.68
C ILE A 258 8.22 -14.42 29.43
N LYS A 259 8.16 -14.46 30.77
CA LYS A 259 9.20 -15.07 31.61
C LYS A 259 9.39 -16.55 31.27
N THR A 260 8.30 -17.26 31.02
CA THR A 260 8.33 -18.68 30.61
C THR A 260 9.02 -18.85 29.25
N ILE A 261 8.66 -18.03 28.26
CA ILE A 261 9.28 -18.08 26.93
C ILE A 261 10.78 -17.80 27.02
N LEU A 262 11.18 -16.76 27.76
CA LEU A 262 12.60 -16.40 27.90
C LEU A 262 13.40 -17.49 28.62
N ALA A 263 12.83 -18.13 29.65
CA ALA A 263 13.47 -19.25 30.35
C ALA A 263 13.67 -20.47 29.44
N GLU A 264 12.74 -20.73 28.52
CA GLU A 264 12.85 -21.82 27.54
C GLU A 264 13.77 -21.49 26.37
N GLN A 265 13.78 -20.23 25.93
CA GLN A 265 14.68 -19.75 24.89
C GLN A 265 16.16 -19.92 25.28
N ASN A 266 16.47 -19.84 26.57
CA ASN A 266 17.83 -20.10 27.08
C ASN A 266 18.22 -21.58 27.06
N LYS A 267 17.23 -22.49 26.98
CA LYS A 267 17.44 -23.95 26.97
C LYS A 267 17.35 -24.55 25.57
N VAL A 268 16.62 -23.89 24.67
CA VAL A 268 16.30 -24.36 23.33
C VAL A 268 16.63 -23.27 22.33
N ALA A 269 17.38 -23.57 21.28
CA ALA A 269 17.75 -22.63 20.22
C ALA A 269 16.56 -22.27 19.30
N ARG A 270 15.46 -21.77 19.86
CA ARG A 270 14.24 -21.32 19.16
C ARG A 270 13.99 -19.83 19.39
N ARG A 271 13.28 -19.20 18.45
CA ARG A 271 12.96 -17.76 18.56
C ARG A 271 11.77 -17.55 19.51
N PHE A 272 11.72 -16.37 20.14
CA PHE A 272 10.66 -16.00 21.09
C PHE A 272 9.24 -16.28 20.54
N GLY A 273 8.96 -15.81 19.31
CA GLY A 273 7.67 -16.00 18.65
C GLY A 273 7.32 -17.47 18.38
N GLU A 274 8.32 -18.30 18.01
CA GLU A 274 8.11 -19.73 17.76
C GLU A 274 7.67 -20.47 19.04
N ILE A 275 8.29 -20.15 20.18
CA ILE A 275 7.92 -20.75 21.47
C ILE A 275 6.50 -20.35 21.87
N ALA A 276 6.14 -19.07 21.68
CA ALA A 276 4.80 -18.58 21.97
C ALA A 276 3.72 -19.28 21.12
N VAL A 277 4.00 -19.54 19.84
CA VAL A 277 3.11 -20.27 18.93
C VAL A 277 2.99 -21.74 19.33
N LEU A 278 4.10 -22.41 19.64
CA LEU A 278 4.10 -23.81 20.06
C LEU A 278 3.34 -24.05 21.36
N LYS A 279 3.34 -23.06 22.26
CA LYS A 279 2.54 -23.09 23.49
C LYS A 279 1.06 -22.79 23.27
N GLY A 280 0.66 -22.48 22.04
CA GLY A 280 -0.71 -22.10 21.68
C GLY A 280 -1.14 -20.74 22.23
N TRP A 281 -0.21 -19.91 22.70
CA TRP A 281 -0.52 -18.59 23.26
C TRP A 281 -0.71 -17.54 22.18
N LEU A 282 -0.07 -17.71 21.03
CA LEU A 282 -0.19 -16.84 19.87
C LEU A 282 -0.39 -17.67 18.60
N LYS A 283 -1.01 -17.06 17.60
CA LYS A 283 -1.08 -17.64 16.25
C LYS A 283 0.15 -17.24 15.43
N PRO A 284 0.59 -18.06 14.45
CA PRO A 284 1.67 -17.69 13.53
C PRO A 284 1.44 -16.33 12.86
N GLU A 285 0.20 -16.08 12.42
CA GLU A 285 -0.20 -14.85 11.73
C GLU A 285 -0.04 -13.61 12.61
N THR A 286 -0.22 -13.76 13.94
CA THR A 286 0.01 -12.67 14.89
C THR A 286 1.48 -12.28 14.92
N ILE A 287 2.39 -13.27 14.94
CA ILE A 287 3.83 -13.01 14.93
C ILE A 287 4.24 -12.40 13.60
N ASP A 288 3.81 -12.98 12.49
CA ASP A 288 4.15 -12.52 11.14
C ASP A 288 3.72 -11.07 10.91
N LEU A 289 2.52 -10.69 11.37
CA LEU A 289 2.06 -9.31 11.28
C LEU A 289 2.97 -8.39 12.08
N PHE A 290 3.26 -8.69 13.36
CA PHE A 290 4.16 -7.84 14.14
C PHE A 290 5.51 -7.68 13.44
N LEU A 291 6.08 -8.79 12.95
CA LEU A 291 7.33 -8.81 12.19
C LEU A 291 7.31 -8.00 10.89
N GLU A 292 6.15 -7.82 10.23
CA GLU A 292 5.99 -6.92 9.08
C GLU A 292 6.23 -5.45 9.47
N TYR A 293 5.84 -5.07 10.70
CA TYR A 293 6.02 -3.71 11.25
C TYR A 293 7.39 -3.53 11.92
N PHE A 294 8.17 -4.60 12.11
CA PHE A 294 9.57 -4.53 12.52
C PHE A 294 10.51 -4.52 11.29
N PRO A 295 11.09 -3.38 10.87
CA PRO A 295 12.20 -3.41 9.92
C PRO A 295 13.36 -4.28 10.45
N PHE A 296 13.52 -5.47 9.86
CA PHE A 296 14.65 -6.34 10.16
C PHE A 296 15.95 -5.73 9.62
N ASN A 297 16.95 -5.60 10.50
CA ASN A 297 18.34 -5.56 10.09
C ASN A 297 18.66 -6.82 9.27
N HIS A 298 19.17 -6.64 8.05
CA HIS A 298 19.21 -7.63 6.97
C HIS A 298 20.12 -8.87 7.20
N ASN A 299 20.63 -9.09 8.41
CA ASN A 299 21.64 -10.11 8.72
C ASN A 299 21.13 -11.43 9.33
N GLN A 300 19.81 -11.65 9.46
CA GLN A 300 19.27 -12.91 10.03
C GLN A 300 18.37 -13.72 9.07
N LYS A 301 18.56 -13.55 7.75
CA LYS A 301 17.82 -14.29 6.70
C LYS A 301 18.40 -15.67 6.34
N LYS A 302 19.56 -16.05 6.88
CA LYS A 302 20.03 -17.44 6.80
C LYS A 302 19.46 -18.18 8.01
N HIS A 303 18.62 -19.20 7.76
CA HIS A 303 18.13 -20.25 8.68
C HIS A 303 16.60 -20.46 8.79
N PHE A 304 15.75 -19.72 8.05
CA PHE A 304 14.34 -20.12 7.90
C PHE A 304 14.08 -21.14 6.76
N ASN A 305 15.07 -21.39 5.90
CA ASN A 305 14.87 -22.15 4.65
C ASN A 305 15.25 -23.63 4.69
N HIS A 306 15.32 -24.29 5.86
CA HIS A 306 15.72 -25.71 5.88
C HIS A 306 14.76 -26.74 6.45
N ASN A 307 13.62 -26.38 7.07
CA ASN A 307 12.73 -27.41 7.65
C ASN A 307 11.22 -27.22 7.37
N GLN A 308 10.86 -26.78 6.15
CA GLN A 308 9.52 -26.98 5.60
C GLN A 308 9.59 -27.25 4.09
N LYS A 309 10.30 -28.31 3.70
CA LYS A 309 9.97 -29.05 2.48
C LYS A 309 9.16 -30.25 2.91
N ASN A 310 7.84 -30.06 2.98
CA ASN A 310 6.77 -31.05 2.84
C ASN A 310 5.51 -30.38 3.40
N HIS A 311 4.49 -30.20 2.53
CA HIS A 311 3.21 -29.50 2.75
C HIS A 311 3.15 -28.00 2.37
N CYS A 312 3.54 -27.69 1.13
CA CYS A 312 2.88 -26.63 0.37
C CYS A 312 2.74 -27.09 -1.09
N GLN A 313 1.70 -27.88 -1.37
CA GLN A 313 1.13 -27.88 -2.72
C GLN A 313 0.37 -26.54 -2.88
N PRO A 314 0.40 -25.91 -4.07
CA PRO A 314 -0.33 -24.68 -4.30
C PRO A 314 -1.83 -24.97 -4.13
N LEU A 315 -2.47 -24.34 -3.14
CA LEU A 315 -3.92 -24.38 -3.00
C LEU A 315 -4.54 -23.73 -4.24
N MET A 316 -4.91 -24.57 -5.21
CA MET A 316 -5.89 -24.32 -6.27
C MET A 316 -7.28 -24.13 -5.61
N ILE A 317 -7.45 -23.07 -4.83
CA ILE A 317 -8.75 -22.64 -4.28
C ILE A 317 -8.91 -21.14 -4.56
N GLN A 318 -8.98 -20.79 -5.85
CA GLN A 318 -9.41 -19.46 -6.26
C GLN A 318 -10.33 -19.46 -7.50
N LYS A 319 -10.83 -20.62 -7.91
CA LYS A 319 -11.76 -20.75 -9.05
C LYS A 319 -13.19 -21.20 -8.71
N ASN A 320 -13.51 -21.50 -7.45
CA ASN A 320 -14.84 -22.00 -7.06
C ASN A 320 -15.63 -21.08 -6.12
N LEU A 321 -15.18 -19.84 -5.91
CA LEU A 321 -15.93 -18.87 -5.08
C LEU A 321 -16.80 -17.91 -5.92
N GLU A 322 -16.54 -17.77 -7.22
CA GLU A 322 -17.32 -16.89 -8.12
C GLU A 322 -18.53 -17.58 -8.77
N SER A 323 -18.63 -18.92 -8.71
CA SER A 323 -19.75 -19.68 -9.32
C SER A 323 -20.90 -20.01 -8.36
N LYS A 324 -20.83 -19.64 -7.08
CA LYS A 324 -21.88 -19.91 -6.07
C LYS A 324 -22.56 -18.67 -5.48
N LEU A 325 -22.27 -17.49 -6.03
CA LEU A 325 -22.94 -16.22 -5.67
C LEU A 325 -23.73 -15.62 -6.85
N ALA A 326 -23.95 -16.40 -7.90
CA ALA A 326 -24.73 -16.04 -9.08
C ALA A 326 -25.90 -17.02 -9.34
N ALA A 327 -26.41 -17.68 -8.30
CA ALA A 327 -27.62 -18.50 -8.33
C ALA A 327 -28.60 -18.03 -7.25
#